data_AF-A0A3A0V4G5-F1
#
_entry.id   AF-A0A3A0V4G5-F1
#
_cell.length_a   1.000
_cell.length_b   1.000
_cell.length_c   1.000
_cell.angle_alpha   90.00
_cell.angle_beta   90.00
_cell.angle_gamma   90.00
#
_symmetry.space_group_name_H-M   'P 1'
#
loop_
_entity.id
_entity.type
_entity.pdbx_description
1 polymer ?
#
loop_
_entity_poly.entity_id
_entity_poly.type
_entity_poly.pdbx_seq_one_letter_code
_entity_poly.pdbx_strand_id
1 'polypeptide(L)'
;VIGSAIALDLLFGIPLLVGALITVFDVFLLLFIMRFGFRKIEAIVGTLIFTVLVIFVFEVFIASPHVTEVLNGFVPSSTIITDNGALFIALGIIGATIMPHNLYLHSSIVQSRMYDRNSIQSKAHAIKYATMDSNIQLSIAFIVNCLLLVLGAALFFGVNTEQLGGFYDLYNALQNQPLLGASLGAIMSTLFAIALLASGQNSTITGTMAGQIVMEGFINLKIPNWLRRLITRLIAILPIIICLIVFNSNEAKMEQLLVFSQVFLSLALPFSLIPLQLSTNDKRLMGQFKNKLWVNIIS
;
A
#
# COMPACT_ATOMS: atom_id res chain seq x y z
N VAL A 1 5.72 -9.06 -1.66
CA VAL A 1 6.41 -10.12 -2.44
C VAL A 1 6.40 -9.78 -3.92
N ILE A 2 5.23 -9.75 -4.58
CA ILE A 2 5.12 -9.51 -6.03
C ILE A 2 5.88 -8.25 -6.46
N GLY A 3 5.59 -7.09 -5.85
CA GLY A 3 6.31 -5.84 -6.17
C GLY A 3 7.83 -5.92 -5.98
N SER A 4 8.31 -6.62 -4.95
CA SER A 4 9.76 -6.83 -4.76
C SER A 4 10.36 -7.77 -5.79
N ALA A 5 9.63 -8.81 -6.22
CA ALA A 5 10.08 -9.70 -7.28
C ALA A 5 10.17 -8.96 -8.62
N ILE A 6 9.16 -8.15 -8.95
CA ILE A 6 9.15 -7.27 -10.13
C ILE A 6 10.30 -6.26 -10.06
N ALA A 7 10.52 -5.63 -8.90
CA ALA A 7 11.63 -4.68 -8.74
C ALA A 7 13.01 -5.35 -8.93
N LEU A 8 13.19 -6.59 -8.47
CA LEU A 8 14.42 -7.35 -8.68
C LEU A 8 14.62 -7.73 -10.15
N ASP A 9 13.54 -8.02 -10.87
CA ASP A 9 13.58 -8.27 -12.30
C ASP A 9 13.97 -7.00 -13.08
N LEU A 10 13.32 -5.87 -12.81
CA LEU A 10 13.61 -4.59 -13.44
C LEU A 10 15.04 -4.08 -13.17
N LEU A 11 15.56 -4.28 -11.95
CA LEU A 11 16.89 -3.77 -11.56
C LEU A 11 18.04 -4.69 -11.96
N PHE A 12 17.84 -6.00 -11.90
CA PHE A 12 18.92 -6.98 -11.99
C PHE A 12 18.68 -8.07 -13.04
N GLY A 13 17.54 -8.06 -13.73
CA GLY A 13 17.14 -9.11 -14.67
C GLY A 13 16.92 -10.46 -14.00
N ILE A 14 16.58 -10.47 -12.70
CA ILE A 14 16.36 -11.70 -11.94
C ILE A 14 14.95 -12.21 -12.24
N PRO A 15 14.80 -13.42 -12.81
CA PRO A 15 13.49 -13.97 -13.15
C PRO A 15 12.53 -13.96 -11.96
N LEU A 16 11.25 -13.64 -12.19
CA LEU A 16 10.23 -13.48 -11.16
C LEU A 16 10.17 -14.64 -10.15
N LEU A 17 10.36 -15.88 -10.60
CA LEU A 17 10.39 -17.06 -9.72
C LEU A 17 11.56 -16.99 -8.72
N VAL A 18 12.76 -16.67 -9.22
CA VAL A 18 13.95 -16.52 -8.39
C VAL A 18 13.81 -15.30 -7.49
N GLY A 19 13.29 -14.19 -8.00
CA GLY A 19 12.99 -12.98 -7.23
C GLY A 19 12.03 -13.26 -6.07
N ALA A 20 10.97 -14.03 -6.32
CA ALA A 20 10.03 -14.45 -5.27
C ALA A 20 10.72 -15.29 -4.19
N LEU A 21 11.60 -16.23 -4.56
CA LEU A 21 12.38 -17.03 -3.61
C LEU A 21 13.37 -16.18 -2.80
N ILE A 22 14.03 -15.20 -3.43
CA ILE A 22 14.93 -14.26 -2.74
C ILE A 22 14.19 -13.51 -1.64
N THR A 23 12.91 -13.16 -1.87
CA THR A 23 12.12 -12.44 -0.86
C THR A 23 11.85 -13.24 0.42
N VAL A 24 12.10 -14.55 0.46
CA VAL A 24 12.09 -15.35 1.71
C VAL A 24 13.20 -14.89 2.65
N PHE A 25 14.36 -14.54 2.09
CA PHE A 25 15.54 -14.15 2.85
C PHE A 25 15.48 -12.69 3.32
N ASP A 26 14.41 -11.97 3.00
CA ASP A 26 14.21 -10.58 3.43
C ASP A 26 14.09 -10.43 4.96
N VAL A 27 13.80 -11.53 5.67
CA VAL A 27 13.86 -11.61 7.13
C VAL A 27 15.28 -11.29 7.61
N PHE A 28 16.29 -11.88 6.96
CA PHE A 28 17.70 -11.63 7.27
C PHE A 28 18.11 -10.22 6.89
N LEU A 29 17.63 -9.74 5.73
CA LEU A 29 17.86 -8.35 5.30
C LEU A 29 17.32 -7.37 6.34
N LEU A 30 16.12 -7.60 6.88
CA LEU A 30 15.57 -6.76 7.93
C LEU A 30 16.38 -6.83 9.23
N LEU A 31 16.75 -8.03 9.68
CA LEU A 31 17.58 -8.17 10.88
C LEU A 31 18.92 -7.44 10.73
N PHE A 32 19.49 -7.44 9.53
CA PHE A 32 20.69 -6.68 9.19
C PHE A 32 20.42 -5.17 9.22
N ILE A 33 19.35 -4.72 8.56
CA ILE A 33 18.91 -3.32 8.52
C ILE A 33 18.63 -2.79 9.94
N MET A 34 18.04 -3.58 10.83
CA MET A 34 17.80 -3.16 12.22
C MET A 34 19.08 -2.77 12.98
N ARG A 35 20.25 -3.32 12.60
CA ARG A 35 21.55 -2.93 13.18
C ARG A 35 22.02 -1.54 12.75
N PHE A 36 21.53 -1.03 11.63
CA PHE A 36 21.89 0.29 11.08
C PHE A 36 21.17 1.46 11.77
N GLY A 37 20.15 1.18 12.58
CA GLY A 37 19.37 2.16 13.35
C GLY A 37 18.16 2.71 12.59
N PHE A 38 16.98 2.56 13.19
CA PHE A 38 15.67 2.79 12.54
C PHE A 38 15.53 4.19 11.90
N ARG A 39 15.99 5.24 12.58
CA ARG A 39 15.90 6.63 12.10
C ARG A 39 16.64 6.86 10.77
N LYS A 40 17.78 6.20 10.56
CA LYS A 40 18.57 6.37 9.32
C LYS A 40 17.86 5.74 8.13
N ILE A 41 17.26 4.58 8.33
CA ILE A 41 16.52 3.87 7.27
C ILE A 41 15.24 4.61 6.92
N GLU A 42 14.52 5.09 7.94
CA GLU A 42 13.34 5.91 7.74
C GLU A 42 13.65 7.17 6.93
N ALA A 43 14.77 7.84 7.22
CA ALA A 43 15.21 8.98 6.42
C ALA A 43 15.53 8.60 4.96
N ILE A 44 16.27 7.51 4.74
CA ILE A 44 16.60 7.03 3.38
C ILE A 44 15.33 6.69 2.58
N VAL A 45 14.42 5.91 3.19
CA VAL A 45 13.15 5.52 2.56
C VAL A 45 12.26 6.74 2.32
N GLY A 46 12.21 7.68 3.27
CA GLY A 46 11.47 8.93 3.14
C GLY A 46 11.98 9.79 1.98
N THR A 47 13.30 9.98 1.87
CA THR A 47 13.92 10.70 0.75
C THR A 47 13.66 10.01 -0.58
N LEU A 48 13.73 8.68 -0.62
CA LEU A 48 13.45 7.90 -1.82
C LEU A 48 11.98 8.06 -2.28
N ILE A 49 11.02 7.89 -1.36
CA ILE A 49 9.59 8.05 -1.68
C ILE A 49 9.31 9.48 -2.13
N PHE A 50 9.89 10.48 -1.45
CA PHE A 50 9.73 11.88 -1.85
C PHE A 50 10.29 12.15 -3.24
N THR A 51 11.45 11.55 -3.57
CA THR A 51 12.05 11.66 -4.90
C THR A 51 11.12 11.07 -5.96
N VAL A 52 10.58 9.87 -5.74
CA VAL A 52 9.63 9.25 -6.68
C VAL A 52 8.33 10.05 -6.82
N LEU A 53 7.84 10.64 -5.73
CA LEU A 53 6.69 11.53 -5.77
C LEU A 53 6.97 12.75 -6.67
N VAL A 54 8.13 13.39 -6.52
CA VAL A 54 8.55 14.51 -7.38
C VAL A 54 8.62 14.08 -8.85
N ILE A 55 9.13 12.88 -9.12
CA ILE A 55 9.16 12.31 -10.48
C ILE A 55 7.74 12.17 -11.04
N PHE A 56 6.80 11.59 -10.29
CA PHE A 56 5.42 11.45 -10.76
C PHE A 56 4.71 12.78 -10.95
N VAL A 57 4.96 13.77 -10.10
CA VAL A 57 4.43 15.13 -10.29
C VAL A 57 4.98 15.73 -11.59
N PHE A 58 6.28 15.57 -11.84
CA PHE A 58 6.93 16.06 -13.06
C PHE A 58 6.38 15.37 -14.31
N GLU A 59 6.20 14.05 -14.28
CA GLU A 59 5.62 13.29 -15.39
C GLU A 59 4.17 13.69 -15.67
N VAL A 60 3.35 13.85 -14.63
CA VAL A 60 1.97 14.35 -14.77
C VAL A 60 1.96 15.77 -15.35
N PHE A 61 2.90 16.62 -14.93
CA PHE A 61 3.02 17.98 -15.48
C PHE A 61 3.36 17.96 -16.97
N ILE A 62 4.32 17.12 -17.38
CA ILE A 62 4.68 16.94 -18.80
C ILE A 62 3.50 16.43 -19.60
N ALA A 63 2.80 15.41 -19.08
CA ALA A 63 1.68 14.78 -19.76
C ALA A 63 0.52 15.76 -20.01
N SER A 64 0.52 16.93 -19.35
CA SER A 64 -0.41 18.04 -19.58
C SER A 64 -1.88 17.60 -19.60
N PRO A 65 -2.35 16.86 -18.56
CA PRO A 65 -3.71 16.35 -18.54
C PRO A 65 -4.73 17.50 -18.53
N HIS A 66 -5.87 17.29 -19.17
CA HIS A 66 -6.96 18.25 -19.15
C HIS A 66 -7.53 18.36 -17.74
N VAL A 67 -7.20 19.47 -17.05
CA VAL A 67 -7.59 19.70 -15.64
C VAL A 67 -9.11 19.57 -15.45
N THR A 68 -9.90 20.01 -16.43
CA THR A 68 -11.36 19.88 -16.40
C THR A 68 -11.80 18.42 -16.35
N GLU A 69 -11.14 17.52 -17.07
CA GLU A 69 -11.46 16.08 -17.06
C GLU A 69 -11.06 15.43 -15.74
N VAL A 70 -9.90 15.82 -15.17
CA VAL A 70 -9.48 15.39 -13.84
C VAL A 70 -10.49 15.82 -12.77
N LEU A 71 -10.94 17.08 -12.83
CA LEU A 71 -11.95 17.61 -11.90
C LEU A 71 -13.30 16.90 -12.07
N ASN A 72 -13.72 16.63 -13.31
CA ASN A 72 -14.93 15.86 -13.58
C ASN A 72 -14.83 14.42 -13.07
N GLY A 73 -13.62 13.83 -13.05
CA GLY A 73 -13.37 12.50 -12.50
C GLY A 73 -13.65 12.37 -10.99
N PHE A 74 -13.67 13.47 -10.24
CA PHE A 74 -14.08 13.46 -8.83
C PHE A 74 -15.60 13.36 -8.65
N VAL A 75 -16.39 13.60 -9.70
CA VAL A 75 -17.84 13.45 -9.65
C VAL A 75 -18.20 11.96 -9.76
N PRO A 76 -18.93 11.39 -8.78
CA PRO A 76 -19.32 9.99 -8.83
C PRO A 76 -20.15 9.65 -10.08
N SER A 77 -19.82 8.53 -10.73
CA SER A 77 -20.54 8.03 -11.91
C SER A 77 -21.12 6.64 -11.64
N SER A 78 -22.32 6.36 -12.16
CA SER A 78 -22.97 5.05 -12.06
C SER A 78 -22.18 3.95 -12.78
N THR A 79 -21.36 4.33 -13.76
CA THR A 79 -20.48 3.42 -14.50
C THR A 79 -19.57 2.59 -13.61
N ILE A 80 -19.13 3.14 -12.48
CA ILE A 80 -18.26 2.48 -11.50
C ILE A 80 -18.90 1.20 -10.93
N ILE A 81 -20.24 1.16 -10.83
CA ILE A 81 -20.98 0.05 -10.23
C ILE A 81 -21.57 -0.86 -11.31
N THR A 82 -21.87 -0.33 -12.50
CA THR A 82 -22.48 -1.11 -13.58
C THR A 82 -21.47 -1.91 -14.40
N ASP A 83 -20.24 -1.41 -14.58
CA ASP A 83 -19.19 -2.11 -15.31
C ASP A 83 -18.36 -3.00 -14.38
N ASN A 84 -18.23 -4.29 -14.71
CA ASN A 84 -17.53 -5.25 -13.88
C ASN A 84 -16.02 -4.96 -13.77
N GLY A 85 -15.40 -4.41 -14.83
CA GLY A 85 -13.99 -4.04 -14.82
C GLY A 85 -13.73 -2.84 -13.91
N ALA A 86 -14.52 -1.78 -14.07
CA ALA A 86 -14.48 -0.59 -13.22
C ALA A 86 -14.75 -0.93 -11.75
N LEU A 87 -15.76 -1.78 -11.48
CA LEU A 87 -16.09 -2.22 -10.13
C LEU A 87 -14.93 -3.05 -9.51
N PHE A 88 -14.32 -3.94 -10.29
CA PHE A 88 -13.19 -4.75 -9.82
C PHE A 88 -11.99 -3.87 -9.42
N ILE A 89 -11.62 -2.89 -10.25
CA ILE A 89 -10.56 -1.94 -9.94
C ILE A 89 -10.95 -1.05 -8.75
N ALA A 90 -12.19 -0.57 -8.68
CA ALA A 90 -12.68 0.23 -7.57
C ALA A 90 -12.59 -0.52 -6.23
N LEU A 91 -13.00 -1.80 -6.20
CA LEU A 91 -12.83 -2.66 -5.03
C LEU A 91 -11.35 -2.86 -4.70
N GLY A 92 -10.47 -2.98 -5.70
CA GLY A 92 -9.03 -3.03 -5.49
C GLY A 92 -8.49 -1.76 -4.83
N ILE A 93 -8.90 -0.58 -5.31
CA ILE A 93 -8.51 0.73 -4.76
C ILE A 93 -9.00 0.88 -3.31
N ILE A 94 -10.25 0.52 -3.02
CA ILE A 94 -10.80 0.56 -1.65
C ILE A 94 -10.00 -0.35 -0.72
N GLY A 95 -9.70 -1.58 -1.14
CA GLY A 95 -8.98 -2.56 -0.31
C GLY A 95 -7.52 -2.19 -0.08
N ALA A 96 -6.87 -1.61 -1.10
CA ALA A 96 -5.50 -1.12 -1.01
C ALA A 96 -5.39 0.12 -0.10
N THR A 97 -6.40 0.99 -0.09
CA THR A 97 -6.41 2.22 0.72
C THR A 97 -6.85 1.96 2.16
N ILE A 98 -7.90 1.16 2.35
CA ILE A 98 -8.43 0.79 3.66
C ILE A 98 -7.98 -0.63 3.98
N MET A 99 -6.73 -0.75 4.42
CA MET A 99 -6.14 -2.04 4.75
C MET A 99 -6.65 -2.53 6.12
N PRO A 100 -7.32 -3.70 6.22
CA PRO A 100 -7.89 -4.18 7.49
C PRO A 100 -6.85 -4.34 8.60
N HIS A 101 -5.64 -4.78 8.26
CA HIS A 101 -4.55 -4.93 9.22
C HIS A 101 -4.08 -3.61 9.83
N ASN A 102 -4.23 -2.48 9.11
CA ASN A 102 -3.89 -1.16 9.65
C ASN A 102 -4.86 -0.73 10.75
N LEU A 103 -6.12 -1.18 10.74
CA LEU A 103 -7.07 -0.90 11.83
C LEU A 103 -6.58 -1.53 13.15
N TYR A 104 -6.13 -2.78 13.10
CA TYR A 104 -5.54 -3.46 14.26
C TYR A 104 -4.20 -2.83 14.66
N LEU A 105 -3.34 -2.51 13.69
CA LEU A 105 -2.04 -1.88 13.96
C LEU A 105 -2.19 -0.51 14.61
N HIS A 106 -3.00 0.38 14.03
CA HIS A 106 -3.19 1.74 14.54
C HIS A 106 -3.83 1.75 15.94
N SER A 107 -4.79 0.85 16.20
CA SER A 107 -5.42 0.73 17.53
C SER A 107 -4.44 0.30 18.63
N SER A 108 -3.35 -0.37 18.28
CA SER A 108 -2.26 -0.70 19.22
C SER A 108 -1.19 0.39 19.27
N ILE A 109 -0.69 0.87 18.12
CA ILE A 109 0.44 1.81 18.11
C ILE A 109 0.11 3.17 18.72
N VAL A 110 -1.15 3.63 18.60
CA VAL A 110 -1.60 4.89 19.22
C VAL A 110 -1.43 4.86 20.74
N GLN A 111 -1.45 3.67 21.34
CA GLN A 111 -1.30 3.45 22.78
C GLN A 111 0.13 3.65 23.30
N SER A 112 1.12 3.71 22.40
CA SER A 112 2.52 3.97 22.74
C SER A 112 2.82 5.44 23.02
N ARG A 113 1.89 6.35 22.70
CA ARG A 113 2.03 7.78 22.99
C ARG A 113 2.01 8.01 24.51
N MET A 114 2.72 9.04 24.94
CA MET A 114 2.71 9.44 26.36
C MET A 114 1.43 10.21 26.68
N TYR A 115 0.53 9.60 27.44
CA TYR A 115 -0.66 10.23 27.98
C TYR A 115 -1.07 9.55 29.28
N ASP A 116 -1.72 10.30 30.17
CA ASP A 116 -2.30 9.75 31.39
C ASP A 116 -3.58 8.97 31.05
N ARG A 117 -3.61 7.70 31.44
CA ARG A 117 -4.74 6.78 31.22
C ARG A 117 -5.95 7.11 32.10
N ASN A 118 -5.80 7.93 33.13
CA ASN A 118 -6.90 8.33 34.00
C ASN A 118 -7.44 9.72 33.64
N SER A 119 -6.60 10.61 33.11
CA SER A 119 -7.03 11.94 32.67
C SER A 119 -7.78 11.93 31.33
N ILE A 120 -9.01 12.41 31.40
CA ILE A 120 -9.88 12.66 30.25
C ILE A 120 -9.22 13.62 29.24
N GLN A 121 -8.66 14.73 29.74
CA GLN A 121 -8.07 15.76 28.89
C GLN A 121 -6.81 15.24 28.18
N SER A 122 -5.99 14.46 28.89
CA SER A 122 -4.79 13.85 28.32
C SER A 122 -5.13 12.87 27.18
N LYS A 123 -6.17 12.03 27.36
CA LYS A 123 -6.69 11.16 26.28
C LYS A 123 -7.21 11.97 25.09
N ALA A 124 -7.99 13.02 25.34
CA ALA A 124 -8.53 13.86 24.28
C ALA A 124 -7.44 14.53 23.44
N HIS A 125 -6.36 15.01 24.09
CA HIS A 125 -5.19 15.53 23.39
C HIS A 125 -4.46 14.45 22.59
N ALA A 126 -4.24 13.26 23.15
CA ALA A 126 -3.61 12.15 22.44
C ALA A 126 -4.42 11.75 21.20
N ILE A 127 -5.75 11.68 21.30
CA ILE A 127 -6.66 11.41 20.18
C ILE A 127 -6.54 12.52 19.13
N LYS A 128 -6.59 13.80 19.53
CA LYS A 128 -6.49 14.94 18.61
C LYS A 128 -5.21 14.87 17.75
N TYR A 129 -4.06 14.66 18.38
CA TYR A 129 -2.78 14.56 17.65
C TYR A 129 -2.72 13.31 16.79
N ALA A 130 -3.17 12.16 17.29
CA ALA A 130 -3.20 10.93 16.51
C ALA A 130 -4.11 11.04 15.27
N THR A 131 -5.27 11.68 15.40
CA THR A 131 -6.17 11.96 14.28
C THR A 131 -5.55 12.93 13.28
N MET A 132 -4.88 13.98 13.76
CA MET A 132 -4.20 14.94 12.88
C MET A 132 -3.08 14.29 12.08
N ASP A 133 -2.22 13.50 12.74
CA ASP A 133 -1.15 12.76 12.09
C ASP A 133 -1.71 11.78 11.04
N SER A 134 -2.78 11.05 11.39
CA SER A 134 -3.46 10.14 10.47
C SER A 134 -4.04 10.87 9.25
N ASN A 135 -4.70 12.01 9.45
CA ASN A 135 -5.30 12.78 8.36
C ASN A 135 -4.24 13.34 7.41
N ILE A 136 -3.10 13.81 7.92
CA ILE A 136 -1.99 14.30 7.10
C ILE A 136 -1.45 13.16 6.23
N GLN A 137 -1.16 12.00 6.83
CA GLN A 137 -0.63 10.84 6.11
C GLN A 137 -1.60 10.33 5.04
N LEU A 138 -2.89 10.20 5.38
CA LEU A 138 -3.92 9.76 4.43
C LEU A 138 -4.17 10.77 3.31
N SER A 139 -4.04 12.07 3.58
CA SER A 139 -4.15 13.12 2.54
C SER A 139 -2.99 13.05 1.55
N ILE A 140 -1.77 12.81 2.02
CA ILE A 140 -0.61 12.59 1.16
C ILE A 140 -0.82 11.31 0.31
N ALA A 141 -1.27 10.22 0.93
CA ALA A 141 -1.57 8.98 0.22
C ALA A 141 -2.66 9.17 -0.86
N PHE A 142 -3.70 9.94 -0.56
CA PHE A 142 -4.74 10.32 -1.51
C PHE A 142 -4.16 11.07 -2.71
N ILE A 143 -3.33 12.09 -2.48
CA ILE A 143 -2.68 12.86 -3.56
C ILE A 143 -1.82 11.95 -4.43
N VAL A 144 -1.02 11.07 -3.82
CA VAL A 144 -0.18 10.11 -4.55
C VAL A 144 -1.03 9.16 -5.41
N ASN A 145 -2.13 8.64 -4.88
CA ASN A 145 -3.03 7.77 -5.64
C ASN A 145 -3.68 8.51 -6.82
N CYS A 146 -4.09 9.78 -6.63
CA CYS A 146 -4.59 10.60 -7.73
C CYS A 146 -3.51 10.83 -8.80
N LEU A 147 -2.28 11.13 -8.40
CA LEU A 147 -1.16 11.31 -9.34
C LEU A 147 -0.88 10.03 -10.14
N LEU A 148 -0.83 8.87 -9.48
CA LEU A 148 -0.63 7.59 -10.14
C LEU A 148 -1.75 7.27 -11.13
N LEU A 149 -3.00 7.54 -10.76
CA LEU A 149 -4.15 7.30 -11.64
C LEU A 149 -4.14 8.24 -12.86
N VAL A 150 -3.87 9.52 -12.65
CA VAL A 150 -3.76 10.51 -13.74
C VAL A 150 -2.58 10.19 -14.65
N LEU A 151 -1.44 9.78 -14.10
CA LEU A 151 -0.27 9.38 -14.88
C LEU A 151 -0.56 8.15 -15.73
N GLY A 152 -1.17 7.11 -15.13
CA GLY A 152 -1.58 5.91 -15.88
C GLY A 152 -2.57 6.24 -16.98
N ALA A 153 -3.54 7.11 -16.71
CA ALA A 153 -4.47 7.58 -17.72
C ALA A 153 -3.75 8.33 -18.86
N ALA A 154 -2.90 9.29 -18.54
CA ALA A 154 -2.25 10.12 -19.55
C ALA A 154 -1.24 9.35 -20.43
N LEU A 155 -0.60 8.31 -19.89
CA LEU A 155 0.37 7.51 -20.63
C LEU A 155 -0.26 6.35 -21.42
N PHE A 156 -1.30 5.71 -20.88
CA PHE A 156 -1.78 4.43 -21.40
C PHE A 156 -3.24 4.43 -21.87
N PHE A 157 -4.07 5.39 -21.42
CA PHE A 157 -5.48 5.43 -21.79
C PHE A 157 -5.66 5.92 -23.23
N GLY A 158 -6.41 5.17 -24.03
CA GLY A 158 -6.74 5.53 -25.42
C GLY A 158 -5.62 5.30 -26.45
N VAL A 159 -4.46 4.77 -26.03
CA VAL A 159 -3.32 4.49 -26.92
C VAL A 159 -3.33 3.03 -27.40
N ASN A 160 -3.28 2.06 -26.47
CA ASN A 160 -3.28 0.62 -26.77
C ASN A 160 -4.16 -0.12 -25.76
N THR A 161 -5.23 -0.77 -26.22
CA THR A 161 -6.15 -1.55 -25.36
C THR A 161 -5.54 -2.81 -24.75
N GLU A 162 -4.34 -3.21 -25.16
CA GLU A 162 -3.62 -4.38 -24.64
C GLU A 162 -2.66 -4.05 -23.49
N GLN A 163 -2.28 -2.78 -23.28
CA GLN A 163 -1.42 -2.38 -22.18
C GLN A 163 -2.28 -2.16 -20.93
N LEU A 164 -2.04 -2.96 -19.89
CA LEU A 164 -2.79 -2.86 -18.63
C LEU A 164 -2.34 -1.69 -17.76
N GLY A 165 -1.24 -1.01 -18.10
CA GLY A 165 -0.67 0.06 -17.28
C GLY A 165 0.06 -0.49 -16.06
N GLY A 166 0.79 -1.60 -16.26
CA GLY A 166 1.53 -2.31 -15.23
C GLY A 166 2.78 -1.58 -14.74
N PHE A 167 3.50 -2.20 -13.80
CA PHE A 167 4.81 -1.70 -13.37
C PHE A 167 5.85 -1.76 -14.48
N TYR A 168 5.80 -2.79 -15.33
CA TYR A 168 6.68 -2.90 -16.50
C TYR A 168 6.39 -1.80 -17.52
N ASP A 169 5.12 -1.53 -17.81
CA ASP A 169 4.71 -0.46 -18.72
C ASP A 169 5.19 0.90 -18.22
N LEU A 170 5.00 1.18 -16.91
CA LEU A 170 5.46 2.42 -16.29
C LEU A 170 6.98 2.54 -16.29
N TYR A 171 7.71 1.47 -15.98
CA TYR A 171 9.17 1.46 -16.04
C TYR A 171 9.68 1.79 -17.45
N ASN A 172 9.10 1.14 -18.46
CA ASN A 172 9.45 1.36 -19.86
C ASN A 172 9.06 2.77 -20.35
N ALA A 173 7.92 3.31 -19.90
CA ALA A 173 7.49 4.66 -20.21
C ALA A 173 8.45 5.71 -19.63
N LEU A 174 8.86 5.56 -18.36
CA LEU A 174 9.85 6.42 -17.70
C LEU A 174 11.20 6.35 -18.41
N GLN A 175 11.63 5.15 -18.81
CA GLN A 175 12.91 4.95 -19.48
C GLN A 175 12.97 5.61 -20.86
N ASN A 176 11.86 5.56 -21.61
CA ASN A 176 11.78 6.02 -23.00
C ASN A 176 11.19 7.44 -23.14
N GLN A 177 11.05 8.19 -22.05
CA GLN A 177 10.42 9.51 -22.06
C GLN A 177 11.24 10.50 -22.90
N PRO A 178 10.74 10.98 -24.06
CA PRO A 178 11.55 11.74 -25.03
C PRO A 178 12.08 13.07 -24.48
N LEU A 179 11.34 13.70 -23.57
CA LEU A 179 11.69 14.99 -22.95
C LEU A 179 12.83 14.89 -21.93
N LEU A 180 12.99 13.73 -21.29
CA LEU A 180 14.07 13.49 -20.32
C LEU A 180 15.38 13.08 -21.03
N GLY A 181 15.27 12.51 -22.23
CA GLY A 181 16.39 11.89 -22.91
C GLY A 181 16.82 10.58 -22.25
N ALA A 182 17.61 9.79 -22.96
CA ALA A 182 17.91 8.40 -22.58
C ALA A 182 18.60 8.25 -21.21
N SER A 183 19.47 9.21 -20.83
CA SER A 183 20.22 9.10 -19.56
C SER A 183 19.36 9.40 -18.33
N LEU A 184 18.57 10.49 -18.37
CA LEU A 184 17.70 10.83 -17.24
C LEU A 184 16.53 9.85 -17.14
N GLY A 185 15.94 9.43 -18.27
CA GLY A 185 14.89 8.41 -18.29
C GLY A 185 15.32 7.11 -17.59
N ALA A 186 16.53 6.62 -17.89
CA ALA A 186 17.10 5.44 -17.22
C ALA A 186 17.29 5.64 -15.70
N ILE A 187 17.69 6.84 -15.26
CA ILE A 187 17.81 7.15 -13.82
C ILE A 187 16.42 7.13 -13.17
N MET A 188 15.41 7.72 -13.83
CA MET A 188 14.05 7.77 -13.29
C MET A 188 13.43 6.39 -13.16
N SER A 189 13.53 5.54 -14.20
CA SER A 189 13.01 4.17 -14.16
C SER A 189 13.72 3.33 -13.09
N THR A 190 15.03 3.51 -12.93
CA THR A 190 15.81 2.86 -11.86
C THR A 190 15.35 3.30 -10.47
N LEU A 191 15.17 4.62 -10.25
CA LEU A 191 14.67 5.15 -8.98
C LEU A 191 13.27 4.64 -8.65
N PHE A 192 12.40 4.53 -9.66
CA PHE A 192 11.08 3.91 -9.52
C PHE A 192 11.19 2.45 -9.06
N ALA A 193 12.04 1.64 -9.71
CA ALA A 193 12.22 0.23 -9.32
C ALA A 193 12.83 0.08 -7.91
N ILE A 194 13.76 0.96 -7.51
CA ILE A 194 14.29 1.00 -6.14
C ILE A 194 13.18 1.36 -5.12
N ALA A 195 12.31 2.32 -5.45
CA ALA A 195 11.18 2.68 -4.60
C ALA A 195 10.14 1.55 -4.51
N LEU A 196 9.89 0.84 -5.60
CA LEU A 196 9.04 -0.36 -5.59
C LEU A 196 9.61 -1.45 -4.67
N LEU A 197 10.93 -1.66 -4.70
CA LEU A 197 11.61 -2.58 -3.79
C LEU A 197 11.50 -2.13 -2.32
N ALA A 198 11.73 -0.84 -2.06
CA ALA A 198 11.64 -0.25 -0.72
C ALA A 198 10.22 -0.32 -0.13
N SER A 199 9.20 -0.07 -0.95
CA SER A 199 7.79 -0.21 -0.57
C SER A 199 7.46 -1.64 -0.09
N GLY A 200 7.99 -2.65 -0.80
CA GLY A 200 7.84 -4.05 -0.40
C GLY A 200 8.48 -4.38 0.97
N GLN A 201 9.59 -3.74 1.31
CA GLN A 201 10.24 -3.91 2.62
C GLN A 201 9.42 -3.25 3.75
N ASN A 202 8.94 -2.02 3.53
CA ASN A 202 8.13 -1.30 4.51
C ASN A 202 6.83 -2.05 4.85
N SER A 203 6.12 -2.55 3.84
CA SER A 203 4.90 -3.35 4.02
C SER A 203 5.13 -4.61 4.87
N THR A 204 6.33 -5.18 4.83
CA THR A 204 6.63 -6.39 5.60
C THR A 204 6.81 -6.11 7.08
N ILE A 205 7.33 -4.93 7.43
CA ILE A 205 7.49 -4.48 8.82
C ILE A 205 6.12 -4.28 9.46
N THR A 206 5.27 -3.48 8.82
CA THR A 206 3.92 -3.21 9.31
C THR A 206 3.07 -4.47 9.36
N GLY A 207 3.17 -5.35 8.35
CA GLY A 207 2.50 -6.65 8.34
C GLY A 207 2.91 -7.58 9.49
N THR A 208 4.20 -7.59 9.87
CA THR A 208 4.68 -8.42 11.00
C THR A 208 4.16 -7.91 12.35
N MET A 209 4.07 -6.59 12.52
CA MET A 209 3.50 -5.96 13.72
C MET A 209 1.98 -6.14 13.79
N ALA A 210 1.26 -5.90 12.69
CA ALA A 210 -0.17 -6.13 12.64
C ALA A 210 -0.52 -7.60 12.90
N GLY A 211 0.24 -8.52 12.30
CA GLY A 211 0.12 -9.96 12.55
C GLY A 211 0.40 -10.33 14.01
N GLN A 212 1.28 -9.60 14.72
CA GLN A 212 1.45 -9.76 16.16
C GLN A 212 0.17 -9.47 16.91
N ILE A 213 -0.40 -8.30 16.65
CA ILE A 213 -1.56 -7.78 17.36
C ILE A 213 -2.77 -8.69 17.14
N VAL A 214 -3.00 -9.11 15.89
CA VAL A 214 -4.10 -10.02 15.55
C VAL A 214 -3.89 -11.38 16.22
N MET A 215 -2.69 -11.95 16.15
CA MET A 215 -2.43 -13.28 16.66
C MET A 215 -2.44 -13.35 18.19
N GLU A 216 -1.86 -12.36 18.87
CA GLU A 216 -1.89 -12.27 20.33
C GLU A 216 -3.29 -11.87 20.83
N GLY A 217 -4.03 -11.04 20.09
CA GLY A 217 -5.36 -10.59 20.48
C GLY A 217 -6.48 -11.62 20.27
N PHE A 218 -6.49 -12.32 19.13
CA PHE A 218 -7.58 -13.24 18.78
C PHE A 218 -7.33 -14.68 19.25
N ILE A 219 -6.09 -15.17 19.15
CA ILE A 219 -5.77 -16.57 19.45
C ILE A 219 -4.80 -16.75 20.63
N ASN A 220 -4.40 -15.65 21.29
CA ASN A 220 -3.48 -15.64 22.43
C ASN A 220 -2.15 -16.39 22.19
N LEU A 221 -1.69 -16.44 20.94
CA LEU A 221 -0.48 -17.15 20.55
C LEU A 221 0.71 -16.19 20.45
N LYS A 222 1.77 -16.47 21.20
CA LYS A 222 2.99 -15.65 21.24
C LYS A 222 4.14 -16.41 20.57
N ILE A 223 4.51 -15.97 19.37
CA ILE A 223 5.71 -16.44 18.66
C ILE A 223 6.60 -15.25 18.31
N PRO A 224 7.92 -15.45 18.20
CA PRO A 224 8.84 -14.37 17.86
C PRO A 224 8.57 -13.82 16.46
N ASN A 225 8.84 -12.52 16.26
CA ASN A 225 8.54 -11.81 15.02
C ASN A 225 9.22 -12.40 13.78
N TRP A 226 10.44 -12.94 13.92
CA TRP A 226 11.15 -13.58 12.81
C TRP A 226 10.41 -14.84 12.31
N LEU A 227 9.88 -15.64 13.24
CA LEU A 227 9.17 -16.88 12.91
C LEU A 227 7.81 -16.55 12.29
N ARG A 228 7.09 -15.58 12.86
CA ARG A 228 5.82 -15.09 12.28
C ARG A 228 6.04 -14.65 10.84
N ARG A 229 7.08 -13.84 10.59
CA ARG A 229 7.41 -13.35 9.25
C ARG A 229 7.77 -14.47 8.29
N LEU A 230 8.56 -15.45 8.73
CA LEU A 230 8.92 -16.59 7.88
C LEU A 230 7.66 -17.38 7.47
N ILE A 231 6.78 -17.69 8.42
CA ILE A 231 5.53 -18.43 8.16
C ILE A 231 4.64 -17.66 7.19
N THR A 232 4.37 -16.36 7.45
CA THR A 232 3.50 -15.56 6.58
C THR A 232 4.11 -15.37 5.19
N ARG A 233 5.44 -15.26 5.08
CA ARG A 233 6.15 -15.16 3.80
C ARG A 233 6.06 -16.44 2.99
N LEU A 234 6.26 -17.61 3.61
CA LEU A 234 6.13 -18.90 2.94
C LEU A 234 4.71 -19.13 2.41
N ILE A 235 3.68 -18.80 3.21
CA ILE A 235 2.29 -18.88 2.79
C ILE A 235 2.01 -17.92 1.63
N ALA A 236 2.51 -16.68 1.70
CA ALA A 236 2.29 -15.67 0.66
C ALA A 236 2.98 -15.99 -0.67
N ILE A 237 4.09 -16.73 -0.65
CA ILE A 237 4.84 -17.11 -1.87
C ILE A 237 4.16 -18.27 -2.60
N LEU A 238 3.46 -19.16 -1.90
CA LEU A 238 2.81 -20.31 -2.51
C LEU A 238 1.90 -19.96 -3.70
N PRO A 239 0.92 -19.03 -3.60
CA PRO A 239 0.09 -18.65 -4.73
C PRO A 239 0.88 -17.96 -5.86
N ILE A 240 1.99 -17.31 -5.53
CA ILE A 240 2.87 -16.65 -6.50
C ILE A 240 3.61 -17.70 -7.34
N ILE A 241 4.20 -18.70 -6.69
CA ILE A 241 4.88 -19.81 -7.40
C ILE A 241 3.87 -20.56 -8.28
N ILE A 242 2.68 -20.86 -7.77
CA ILE A 242 1.63 -21.53 -8.55
C ILE A 242 1.28 -20.70 -9.79
N CYS A 243 1.08 -19.38 -9.64
CA CYS A 243 0.79 -18.49 -10.75
C CYS A 243 1.92 -18.50 -11.79
N LEU A 244 3.18 -18.39 -11.36
CA LEU A 244 4.34 -18.39 -12.25
C LEU A 244 4.50 -19.72 -13.01
N ILE A 245 4.22 -20.85 -12.39
CA ILE A 245 4.29 -22.16 -13.04
C ILE A 245 3.14 -22.35 -14.04
N VAL A 246 1.90 -22.05 -13.62
CA VAL A 246 0.70 -22.27 -14.45
C VAL A 246 0.67 -21.35 -15.67
N PHE A 247 1.13 -20.10 -15.52
CA PHE A 247 1.09 -19.09 -16.57
C PHE A 247 2.45 -18.84 -17.21
N ASN A 248 3.41 -19.77 -17.10
CA ASN A 248 4.73 -19.70 -17.74
C ASN A 248 5.45 -18.35 -17.51
N SER A 249 5.48 -17.89 -16.26
CA SER A 249 6.11 -16.63 -15.85
C SER A 249 5.56 -15.36 -16.52
N ASN A 250 4.29 -15.37 -16.94
CA ASN A 250 3.64 -14.20 -17.53
C ASN A 250 3.50 -13.04 -16.51
N GLU A 251 4.11 -11.91 -16.84
CA GLU A 251 4.15 -10.69 -16.02
C GLU A 251 2.76 -10.09 -15.77
N ALA A 252 1.94 -9.98 -16.81
CA ALA A 252 0.58 -9.44 -16.70
C ALA A 252 -0.29 -10.29 -15.77
N LYS A 253 -0.10 -11.62 -15.75
CA LYS A 253 -0.81 -12.51 -14.81
C LYS A 253 -0.35 -12.31 -13.37
N MET A 254 0.94 -12.01 -13.16
CA MET A 254 1.45 -11.66 -11.83
C MET A 254 0.90 -10.34 -11.31
N GLU A 255 0.72 -9.34 -12.18
CA GLU A 255 0.08 -8.07 -11.83
C GLU A 255 -1.43 -8.23 -11.59
N GLN A 256 -2.12 -9.07 -12.37
CA GLN A 256 -3.52 -9.43 -12.10
C GLN A 256 -3.68 -10.10 -10.72
N LEU A 257 -2.75 -10.98 -10.35
CA LEU A 257 -2.73 -11.58 -9.00
C LEU A 257 -2.50 -10.51 -7.91
N LEU A 258 -1.66 -9.51 -8.19
CA LEU A 258 -1.45 -8.38 -7.28
C LEU A 258 -2.75 -7.57 -7.09
N VAL A 259 -3.45 -7.20 -8.17
CA VAL A 259 -4.73 -6.48 -8.07
C VAL A 259 -5.77 -7.32 -7.33
N PHE A 260 -5.87 -8.61 -7.66
CA PHE A 260 -6.77 -9.54 -6.97
C PHE A 260 -6.52 -9.60 -5.46
N SER A 261 -5.25 -9.57 -5.03
CA SER A 261 -4.94 -9.54 -3.60
C SER A 261 -5.50 -8.32 -2.88
N GLN A 262 -5.62 -7.18 -3.56
CA GLN A 262 -6.23 -5.96 -3.00
C GLN A 262 -7.75 -6.05 -2.97
N VAL A 263 -8.37 -6.63 -4.02
CA VAL A 263 -9.81 -6.91 -4.03
C VAL A 263 -10.19 -7.85 -2.87
N PHE A 264 -9.34 -8.85 -2.58
CA PHE A 264 -9.54 -9.72 -1.42
C PHE A 264 -9.53 -8.95 -0.09
N LEU A 265 -8.72 -7.90 0.05
CA LEU A 265 -8.75 -7.06 1.26
C LEU A 265 -10.10 -6.36 1.44
N SER A 266 -10.74 -5.92 0.36
CA SER A 266 -12.10 -5.35 0.41
C SER A 266 -13.14 -6.37 0.90
N LEU A 267 -12.98 -7.65 0.57
CA LEU A 267 -13.84 -8.71 1.11
C LEU A 267 -13.59 -8.97 2.59
N ALA A 268 -12.35 -8.79 3.06
CA ALA A 268 -12.00 -8.95 4.48
C ALA A 268 -12.42 -7.74 5.35
N LEU A 269 -12.59 -6.57 4.74
CA LEU A 269 -12.81 -5.29 5.40
C LEU A 269 -14.06 -5.26 6.32
N PRO A 270 -15.24 -5.81 5.94
CA PRO A 270 -16.41 -5.83 6.82
C PRO A 270 -16.16 -6.55 8.15
N PHE A 271 -15.35 -7.60 8.15
CA PHE A 271 -15.02 -8.36 9.37
C PHE A 271 -14.19 -7.55 10.38
N SER A 272 -13.52 -6.49 9.92
CA SER A 272 -12.79 -5.56 10.80
C SER A 272 -13.62 -4.32 11.14
N LEU A 273 -14.41 -3.79 10.19
CA LEU A 273 -15.22 -2.60 10.43
C LEU A 273 -16.42 -2.85 11.33
N ILE A 274 -17.13 -3.97 11.19
CA ILE A 274 -18.34 -4.25 12.00
C ILE A 274 -17.99 -4.29 13.50
N PRO A 275 -16.97 -5.05 13.96
CA PRO A 275 -16.58 -5.04 15.37
C PRO A 275 -16.06 -3.68 15.83
N LEU A 276 -15.35 -2.94 14.97
CA LEU A 276 -14.87 -1.59 15.28
C LEU A 276 -16.04 -0.65 15.53
N GLN A 277 -17.06 -0.68 14.67
CA GLN A 277 -18.25 0.16 14.78
C GLN A 277 -19.07 -0.18 16.03
N LEU A 278 -19.26 -1.46 16.32
CA LEU A 278 -19.94 -1.91 17.55
C LEU A 278 -19.18 -1.45 18.80
N SER A 279 -17.85 -1.60 18.82
CA SER A 279 -17.02 -1.24 19.97
C SER A 279 -16.97 0.27 20.20
N THR A 280 -16.82 1.06 19.13
CA THR A 280 -16.76 2.53 19.19
C THR A 280 -18.11 3.19 19.47
N ASN A 281 -19.22 2.46 19.27
CA ASN A 281 -20.56 2.88 19.60
C ASN A 281 -21.03 2.42 21.00
N ASP A 282 -20.31 1.53 21.69
CA ASP A 282 -20.66 1.09 23.04
C ASP A 282 -20.26 2.15 24.09
N LYS A 283 -21.25 2.65 24.84
CA LYS A 283 -21.03 3.60 25.95
C LYS A 283 -20.23 3.00 27.11
N ARG A 284 -20.32 1.67 27.32
CA ARG A 284 -19.60 0.98 28.39
C ARG A 284 -18.10 0.92 28.11
N LEU A 285 -17.72 0.75 26.84
CA LEU A 285 -16.32 0.70 26.41
C LEU A 285 -15.72 2.10 26.22
N MET A 286 -16.44 3.00 25.53
CA MET A 286 -15.90 4.30 25.10
C MET A 286 -16.19 5.44 26.06
N GLY A 287 -17.16 5.30 26.97
CA GLY A 287 -17.63 6.38 27.84
C GLY A 287 -18.02 7.61 27.03
N GLN A 288 -17.43 8.75 27.37
CA GLN A 288 -17.67 10.03 26.68
C GLN A 288 -17.02 10.13 25.28
N PHE A 289 -16.10 9.23 24.92
CA PHE A 289 -15.41 9.22 23.63
C PHE A 289 -16.15 8.39 22.56
N LYS A 290 -17.37 7.96 22.86
CA LYS A 290 -18.24 7.25 21.92
C LYS A 290 -18.45 8.06 20.63
N ASN A 291 -18.62 7.35 19.52
CA ASN A 291 -18.95 7.95 18.23
C ASN A 291 -20.13 8.93 18.30
N LYS A 292 -19.98 10.06 17.62
CA LYS A 292 -21.06 11.02 17.39
C LYS A 292 -22.07 10.41 16.41
N LEU A 293 -23.32 10.88 16.48
CA LEU A 293 -24.41 10.35 15.65
C LEU A 293 -24.13 10.45 14.15
N TRP A 294 -23.48 11.52 13.68
CA TRP A 294 -23.09 11.67 12.28
C TRP A 294 -22.04 10.64 11.83
N VAL A 295 -21.12 10.23 12.71
CA VAL A 295 -20.14 9.17 12.41
C VAL A 295 -20.86 7.84 12.24
N ASN A 296 -21.86 7.57 13.07
CA ASN A 296 -22.66 6.34 12.99
C ASN A 296 -23.55 6.24 11.74
N ILE A 297 -23.92 7.37 11.13
CA ILE A 297 -24.72 7.38 9.89
C ILE A 297 -23.83 7.10 8.67
N ILE A 298 -22.59 7.58 8.71
CA ILE A 298 -21.63 7.44 7.59
C ILE A 298 -20.90 6.09 7.62
N SER A 299 -20.72 5.50 8.81
CA SER A 299 -19.96 4.24 9.02
C SER A 299 -20.87 3.03 9.07
#